data_AF-A0A925XJL3-F1
#
_entry.id   AF-A0A925XJL3-F1
#
_cell.length_a   1.000
_cell.length_b   1.000
_cell.length_c   1.000
_cell.angle_alpha   90.00
_cell.angle_beta   90.00
_cell.angle_gamma   90.00
#
_symmetry.space_group_name_H-M   'P 1'
#
loop_
_entity.id
_entity.type
_entity.pdbx_description
1 polymer ?
#
loop_
_entity_poly.entity_id
_entity_poly.type
_entity_poly.pdbx_seq_one_letter_code
_entity_poly.pdbx_strand_id
1 'polypeptide(L)'
;MKVLITAGPTREYLDDVRYLSNASSGRMGFALAEAVLAAGHQVVLACGPVALTPPAGCEIHPVETTDELLATCNELFPQCDGVIATAAVCDYRPKARFQGKLAKKGVSLELELVETADVLADLGRHKGSRWIVGFALESDEFAHINALRKLK
;
A
#
# COMPACT_ATOMS: atom_id res chain seq x y z
N MET A 1 17.81 -13.31 -3.81
CA MET A 1 17.07 -12.67 -2.72
C MET A 1 15.59 -12.93 -2.90
N LYS A 2 14.80 -12.91 -1.82
CA LYS A 2 13.33 -12.87 -1.80
C LYS A 2 12.90 -11.46 -1.41
N VAL A 3 12.20 -10.76 -2.30
CA VAL A 3 11.86 -9.34 -2.16
C VAL A 3 10.36 -9.18 -2.03
N LEU A 4 9.91 -8.51 -0.97
CA LEU A 4 8.54 -8.05 -0.84
C LEU A 4 8.35 -6.75 -1.63
N ILE A 5 7.30 -6.66 -2.43
CA ILE A 5 6.93 -5.43 -3.13
C ILE A 5 5.48 -5.13 -2.77
N THR A 6 5.22 -3.92 -2.28
CA THR A 6 3.85 -3.43 -2.15
C THR A 6 3.49 -2.58 -3.35
N ALA A 7 2.30 -2.76 -3.92
CA ALA A 7 1.87 -2.04 -5.13
C ALA A 7 0.37 -1.71 -5.11
N GLY A 8 -0.05 -0.75 -5.94
CA GLY A 8 -1.45 -0.35 -6.07
C GLY A 8 -1.94 0.52 -4.90
N PRO A 9 -3.20 0.97 -4.94
CA PRO A 9 -3.80 1.75 -3.88
C PRO A 9 -4.47 0.86 -2.82
N THR A 10 -4.65 1.36 -1.59
CA THR A 10 -5.62 0.75 -0.66
C THR A 10 -7.00 1.42 -0.82
N ARG A 11 -8.05 0.77 -0.30
CA ARG A 11 -9.44 1.23 -0.31
C ARG A 11 -10.03 1.18 1.08
N GLU A 12 -10.38 2.35 1.60
CA GLU A 12 -11.00 2.49 2.92
C GLU A 12 -12.52 2.66 2.77
N TYR A 13 -13.25 1.59 3.04
CA TYR A 13 -14.68 1.50 2.76
C TYR A 13 -15.53 2.38 3.68
N LEU A 14 -16.33 3.25 3.04
CA LEU A 14 -17.39 4.01 3.69
C LEU A 14 -18.63 3.14 3.90
N ASP A 15 -19.00 2.39 2.87
CA ASP A 15 -20.10 1.43 2.88
C ASP A 15 -19.78 0.25 1.94
N ASP A 16 -20.73 -0.64 1.69
CA ASP A 16 -20.52 -1.84 0.86
C ASP A 16 -20.27 -1.54 -0.64
N VAL A 17 -20.33 -0.27 -1.06
CA VAL A 17 -20.19 0.13 -2.47
C VAL A 17 -19.13 1.22 -2.65
N ARG A 18 -18.92 2.09 -1.65
CA ARG A 18 -18.09 3.29 -1.76
C ARG A 18 -16.91 3.23 -0.81
N TYR A 19 -15.78 3.75 -1.26
CA TYR A 19 -14.53 3.78 -0.52
C TYR A 19 -13.74 5.06 -0.81
N LEU A 20 -12.86 5.44 0.11
CA LEU A 20 -11.77 6.39 -0.10
C LEU A 20 -10.56 5.62 -0.64
N SER A 21 -9.85 6.16 -1.63
CA SER A 21 -8.68 5.52 -2.23
C SER A 21 -7.77 6.54 -2.90
N ASN A 22 -6.51 6.18 -3.08
CA ASN A 22 -5.54 6.97 -3.84
C ASN A 22 -5.57 6.58 -5.33
N ALA A 23 -5.29 7.53 -6.22
CA ALA A 23 -5.33 7.33 -7.67
C ALA A 23 -4.09 6.59 -8.23
N SER A 24 -3.58 5.58 -7.50
CA SER A 24 -2.43 4.79 -7.95
C SER A 24 -2.85 3.76 -8.99
N SER A 25 -2.10 3.72 -10.09
CA SER A 25 -2.24 2.67 -11.11
C SER A 25 -1.51 1.37 -10.77
N GLY A 26 -0.65 1.36 -9.75
CA GLY A 26 0.21 0.22 -9.41
C GLY A 26 1.36 -0.07 -10.37
N ARG A 27 1.44 0.63 -11.52
CA ARG A 27 2.42 0.36 -12.59
C ARG A 27 3.88 0.36 -12.12
N MET A 28 4.24 1.27 -11.20
CA MET A 28 5.62 1.33 -10.68
C MET A 28 6.01 0.05 -9.94
N GLY A 29 5.17 -0.42 -9.01
CA GLY A 29 5.43 -1.65 -8.27
C GLY A 29 5.48 -2.89 -9.16
N PHE A 30 4.63 -2.94 -10.19
CA PHE A 30 4.61 -4.06 -11.14
C PHE A 30 5.87 -4.07 -12.02
N ALA A 31 6.32 -2.91 -12.52
CA ALA A 31 7.57 -2.80 -13.27
C ALA A 31 8.80 -3.18 -12.42
N LEU A 32 8.79 -2.81 -11.13
CA LEU A 32 9.84 -3.24 -10.20
C LEU A 32 9.80 -4.75 -9.95
N ALA A 33 8.63 -5.36 -9.85
CA ALA A 33 8.48 -6.81 -9.74
C ALA A 33 9.08 -7.52 -10.97
N GLU A 34 8.79 -7.05 -12.18
CA GLU A 34 9.41 -7.57 -13.41
C GLU A 34 10.93 -7.46 -13.38
N ALA A 35 11.47 -6.29 -13.00
CA ALA A 35 12.91 -6.06 -12.93
C ALA A 35 13.60 -6.97 -11.91
N VAL A 36 13.00 -7.17 -10.73
CA VAL A 36 13.53 -8.06 -9.69
C VAL A 36 13.52 -9.52 -10.15
N LEU A 37 12.44 -9.97 -10.81
CA LEU A 37 12.38 -11.31 -11.41
C LEU A 37 13.43 -11.49 -12.51
N ALA A 38 13.58 -10.51 -13.40
CA ALA A 38 14.56 -10.54 -14.49
C ALA A 38 16.02 -10.60 -13.98
N ALA A 39 16.27 -10.06 -12.79
CA ALA A 39 17.55 -10.17 -12.09
C ALA A 39 17.79 -11.54 -11.42
N GLY A 40 16.86 -12.50 -11.56
CA GLY A 40 16.98 -13.85 -10.99
C GLY A 40 16.63 -13.91 -9.50
N HIS A 41 15.78 -13.02 -9.01
CA HIS A 41 15.31 -13.00 -7.63
C HIS A 41 13.84 -13.44 -7.53
N GLN A 42 13.41 -13.76 -6.31
CA GLN A 42 12.02 -14.12 -6.02
C GLN A 42 11.24 -12.86 -5.61
N VAL A 43 10.00 -12.75 -6.07
CA VAL A 43 9.11 -11.63 -5.73
C VAL A 43 7.89 -12.13 -4.99
N VAL A 44 7.63 -11.50 -3.85
CA VAL A 44 6.34 -11.52 -3.16
C VAL A 44 5.66 -10.19 -3.42
N LEU A 45 4.50 -10.20 -4.06
CA LEU A 45 3.78 -9.00 -4.45
C LEU A 45 2.50 -8.87 -3.62
N ALA A 46 2.52 -7.95 -2.65
CA ALA A 46 1.32 -7.53 -1.93
C ALA A 46 0.68 -6.37 -2.70
N CYS A 47 -0.44 -6.62 -3.40
CA CYS A 47 -1.02 -5.63 -4.30
C CYS A 47 -2.46 -5.25 -3.96
N GLY A 48 -2.67 -3.94 -3.86
CA GLY A 48 -3.98 -3.29 -3.86
C GLY A 48 -4.74 -3.47 -5.18
N PRO A 49 -6.04 -3.17 -5.22
CA PRO A 49 -6.89 -3.39 -6.38
C PRO A 49 -6.49 -2.53 -7.59
N VAL A 50 -5.93 -3.18 -8.61
CA VAL A 50 -5.56 -2.60 -9.90
C VAL A 50 -5.96 -3.55 -11.05
N ALA A 51 -6.14 -3.00 -12.26
CA ALA A 51 -6.49 -3.79 -13.44
C ALA A 51 -5.26 -4.38 -14.18
N LEU A 52 -4.10 -4.40 -13.53
CA LEU A 52 -2.85 -4.90 -14.11
C LEU A 52 -2.75 -6.41 -13.91
N THR A 53 -2.19 -7.10 -14.90
CA THR A 53 -1.82 -8.52 -14.76
C THR A 53 -0.47 -8.60 -14.04
N PRO A 54 -0.37 -9.30 -12.91
CA PRO A 54 0.91 -9.47 -12.22
C PRO A 54 1.93 -10.20 -13.11
N PRO A 55 3.22 -9.89 -12.99
CA PRO A 55 4.27 -10.58 -13.73
C PRO A 55 4.28 -12.09 -13.43
N ALA A 56 4.55 -12.90 -14.45
CA ALA A 56 4.68 -14.34 -14.28
C ALA A 56 5.84 -14.67 -13.32
N GLY A 57 5.58 -15.54 -12.34
CA GLY A 57 6.57 -15.95 -11.33
C GLY A 57 6.54 -15.15 -10.02
N CYS A 58 5.67 -14.14 -9.90
CA CYS A 58 5.37 -13.53 -8.60
C CYS A 58 4.54 -14.47 -7.71
N GLU A 59 4.86 -14.50 -6.42
CA GLU A 59 3.96 -14.95 -5.36
C GLU A 59 3.00 -13.80 -5.03
N ILE A 60 1.72 -13.91 -5.36
CA ILE A 60 0.77 -12.79 -5.34
C ILE A 60 -0.13 -12.85 -4.10
N HIS A 61 -0.21 -11.72 -3.39
CA HIS A 61 -1.04 -11.52 -2.21
C HIS A 61 -1.94 -10.30 -2.43
N PRO A 62 -3.18 -10.49 -2.93
CA PRO A 62 -4.10 -9.38 -3.11
C PRO A 62 -4.57 -8.85 -1.75
N VAL A 63 -4.64 -7.54 -1.62
CA VAL A 63 -5.14 -6.83 -0.44
C VAL A 63 -6.08 -5.71 -0.89
N GLU A 64 -7.00 -5.29 -0.04
CA GLU A 64 -7.89 -4.16 -0.33
C GLU A 64 -7.64 -2.98 0.59
N THR A 65 -7.55 -3.21 1.90
CA THR A 65 -7.46 -2.14 2.91
C THR A 65 -6.03 -1.91 3.39
N THR A 66 -5.78 -0.77 4.04
CA THR A 66 -4.50 -0.51 4.72
C THR A 66 -4.23 -1.53 5.82
N ASP A 67 -5.26 -1.97 6.56
CA ASP A 67 -5.11 -2.98 7.63
C ASP A 67 -4.75 -4.36 7.07
N GLU A 68 -5.37 -4.76 5.95
CA GLU A 68 -5.01 -6.01 5.25
C GLU A 68 -3.58 -5.93 4.70
N LEU A 69 -3.22 -4.81 4.05
CA LEU A 69 -1.85 -4.59 3.59
C LEU A 69 -0.86 -4.70 4.75
N LEU A 70 -1.14 -4.09 5.90
CA LEU A 70 -0.28 -4.18 7.07
C LEU A 70 -0.12 -5.61 7.56
N ALA A 71 -1.23 -6.33 7.74
CA ALA A 71 -1.24 -7.72 8.21
C ALA A 71 -0.43 -8.62 7.26
N THR A 72 -0.71 -8.53 5.95
CA THR A 72 0.01 -9.26 4.91
C THR A 72 1.50 -8.92 4.89
N CYS A 73 1.87 -7.64 5.01
CA CYS A 73 3.28 -7.25 5.08
C CYS A 73 3.96 -7.83 6.32
N ASN A 74 3.30 -7.80 7.48
CA ASN A 74 3.86 -8.33 8.73
C ASN A 74 4.04 -9.85 8.72
N GLU A 75 3.18 -10.58 8.00
CA GLU A 75 3.32 -12.02 7.79
C GLU A 75 4.49 -12.37 6.84
N LEU A 76 4.63 -11.61 5.75
CA LEU A 76 5.52 -11.95 4.64
C LEU A 76 6.92 -11.35 4.77
N PHE A 77 7.03 -10.15 5.32
CA PHE A 77 8.30 -9.44 5.44
C PHE A 77 9.37 -10.21 6.24
N PRO A 78 9.04 -10.95 7.33
CA PRO A 78 10.01 -11.79 8.02
C PRO A 78 10.66 -12.87 7.14
N GLN A 79 10.00 -13.27 6.06
CA GLN A 79 10.47 -14.30 5.13
C GLN A 79 11.26 -13.72 3.94
N CYS A 80 11.39 -12.39 3.87
CA CYS A 80 12.05 -11.67 2.79
C CYS A 80 13.38 -11.06 3.26
N ASP A 81 14.26 -10.79 2.30
CA ASP A 81 15.53 -10.08 2.53
C ASP A 81 15.32 -8.56 2.63
N GLY A 82 14.25 -8.05 2.03
CA GLY A 82 13.84 -6.66 2.12
C GLY A 82 12.53 -6.35 1.40
N VAL A 83 12.13 -5.09 1.46
CA VAL A 83 10.86 -4.59 0.90
C VAL A 83 11.05 -3.33 0.06
N ILE A 84 10.37 -3.28 -1.07
CA ILE A 84 10.16 -2.05 -1.86
C ILE A 84 8.70 -1.63 -1.72
N ALA A 85 8.46 -0.63 -0.88
CA ALA A 85 7.11 -0.17 -0.54
C ALA A 85 6.64 0.91 -1.52
N THR A 86 5.91 0.51 -2.57
CA THR A 86 5.38 1.44 -3.61
C THR A 86 3.87 1.58 -3.59
N ALA A 87 3.16 0.87 -2.71
CA ALA A 87 1.72 1.00 -2.56
C ALA A 87 1.34 2.42 -2.14
N ALA A 88 0.26 2.94 -2.71
CA ALA A 88 -0.32 4.21 -2.31
C ALA A 88 -1.33 3.98 -1.19
N VAL A 89 -0.80 3.83 0.03
CA VAL A 89 -1.57 3.60 1.26
C VAL A 89 -2.39 4.84 1.58
N CYS A 90 -3.69 4.68 1.87
CA CYS A 90 -4.52 5.78 2.37
C CYS A 90 -4.03 6.16 3.77
N ASP A 91 -3.88 7.47 4.05
CA ASP A 91 -3.50 7.97 5.38
C ASP A 91 -4.69 8.01 6.37
N TYR A 92 -5.91 8.04 5.83
CA TYR A 92 -7.15 8.17 6.59
C TYR A 92 -8.20 7.16 6.12
N ARG A 93 -9.08 6.78 7.03
CA ARG A 93 -10.26 5.94 6.78
C ARG A 93 -11.52 6.52 7.44
N PRO A 94 -12.73 6.20 6.96
CA PRO A 94 -13.96 6.51 7.68
C PRO A 94 -13.94 5.92 9.09
N LYS A 95 -14.29 6.73 10.10
CA LYS A 95 -14.35 6.29 11.50
C LYS A 95 -15.33 5.13 11.71
N ALA A 96 -16.40 5.11 10.93
CA ALA A 96 -17.39 4.04 10.92
C ALA A 96 -17.74 3.65 9.47
N ARG A 97 -17.79 2.34 9.22
CA ARG A 97 -18.34 1.77 7.99
C ARG A 97 -19.85 1.55 8.15
N PHE A 98 -20.64 2.05 7.21
CA PHE A 98 -22.08 1.83 7.18
C PHE A 98 -22.40 0.48 6.53
N GLN A 99 -23.33 -0.27 7.12
CA GLN A 99 -23.87 -1.48 6.48
C GLN A 99 -24.85 -1.10 5.38
N GLY A 100 -24.70 -1.71 4.21
CA GLY A 100 -25.50 -1.41 3.02
C GLY A 100 -25.16 -0.07 2.37
N LYS A 101 -25.62 0.11 1.13
CA LYS A 101 -25.43 1.36 0.39
C LYS A 101 -26.21 2.50 1.05
N LEU A 102 -25.51 3.55 1.48
CA LEU A 102 -26.16 4.74 2.02
C LEU A 102 -27.11 5.37 1.00
N ALA A 103 -28.37 5.51 1.39
CA ALA A 103 -29.39 6.17 0.58
C ALA A 103 -29.13 7.69 0.51
N LYS A 104 -29.46 8.28 -0.64
CA LYS A 104 -29.47 9.74 -0.79
C LYS A 104 -30.59 10.32 0.08
N LYS A 105 -30.24 11.22 1.00
CA LYS A 105 -31.19 11.90 1.90
C LYS A 105 -31.50 13.35 1.51
N GLY A 106 -31.00 13.82 0.37
CA GLY A 106 -31.21 15.21 -0.09
C GLY A 106 -30.44 16.27 0.70
N VAL A 107 -29.52 15.85 1.57
CA VAL A 107 -28.64 16.71 2.38
C VAL A 107 -27.18 16.34 2.15
N SER A 108 -26.25 17.21 2.54
CA SER A 108 -24.81 16.93 2.54
C SER A 108 -24.49 15.70 3.40
N LEU A 109 -23.49 14.94 2.97
CA LEU A 109 -22.92 13.83 3.74
C LEU A 109 -21.60 14.30 4.35
N GLU A 110 -21.53 14.31 5.67
CA GLU A 110 -20.31 14.59 6.42
C GLU A 110 -19.70 13.27 6.89
N LEU A 111 -18.38 13.14 6.72
CA LEU A 111 -17.62 11.96 7.10
C LEU A 111 -16.58 12.35 8.15
N GLU A 112 -16.62 11.70 9.30
CA GLU A 112 -15.53 11.74 10.25
C GLU A 112 -14.46 10.73 9.84
N LEU A 113 -13.22 11.17 9.69
CA LEU A 113 -12.08 10.35 9.30
C LEU A 113 -11.12 10.17 10.48
N VAL A 114 -10.48 9.00 10.54
CA VAL A 114 -9.41 8.66 11.49
C VAL A 114 -8.19 8.17 10.73
N GLU A 115 -7.00 8.38 11.29
CA GLU A 115 -5.76 7.91 10.69
C GLU A 115 -5.73 6.38 10.58
N THR A 116 -5.15 5.88 9.50
CA THR A 116 -4.81 4.47 9.35
C THR A 116 -3.45 4.17 9.98
N ALA A 117 -3.10 2.89 10.09
CA ALA A 117 -1.75 2.53 10.49
C ALA A 117 -0.70 2.93 9.44
N ASP A 118 0.47 3.39 9.90
CA ASP A 118 1.63 3.63 9.05
C ASP A 118 2.36 2.30 8.77
N VAL A 119 2.10 1.74 7.59
CA VAL A 119 2.65 0.45 7.15
C VAL A 119 4.18 0.47 7.08
N LEU A 120 4.76 1.55 6.55
CA LEU A 120 6.21 1.62 6.35
C LEU A 120 6.94 1.80 7.68
N ALA A 121 6.41 2.64 8.57
CA ALA A 121 6.94 2.81 9.91
C ALA A 121 6.85 1.50 10.72
N ASP A 122 5.74 0.76 10.60
CA ASP A 122 5.59 -0.52 11.29
C ASP A 122 6.62 -1.56 10.80
N LEU A 123 6.83 -1.67 9.49
CA LEU A 123 7.89 -2.52 8.93
C LEU A 123 9.27 -2.05 9.38
N GLY A 124 9.49 -0.73 9.48
CA GLY A 124 10.72 -0.13 10.00
C GLY A 124 11.04 -0.58 11.42
N ARG A 125 10.04 -0.65 12.30
CA ARG A 125 10.19 -1.15 13.68
C ARG A 125 10.58 -2.63 13.73
N HIS A 126 10.11 -3.43 12.77
CA HIS A 126 10.32 -4.88 12.72
C HIS A 126 11.39 -5.34 11.71
N LYS A 127 12.16 -4.41 11.14
CA LYS A 127 13.07 -4.70 10.01
C LYS A 127 14.19 -5.70 10.36
N GLY A 128 14.72 -5.66 11.58
CA GLY A 128 15.91 -6.41 11.95
C GLY A 128 17.09 -6.12 11.00
N SER A 129 17.64 -7.16 10.38
CA SER A 129 18.72 -7.08 9.37
C SER A 129 18.23 -6.82 7.94
N ARG A 130 16.92 -6.77 7.70
CA ARG A 130 16.31 -6.58 6.37
C ARG A 130 16.43 -5.13 5.94
N TRP A 131 16.43 -4.91 4.63
CA TRP A 131 16.43 -3.57 4.03
C TRP A 131 15.02 -3.11 3.67
N ILE A 132 14.82 -1.79 3.64
CA ILE A 132 13.55 -1.14 3.31
C ILE A 132 13.82 -0.03 2.31
N VAL A 133 13.03 0.03 1.24
CA VAL A 133 12.97 1.14 0.29
C VAL A 133 11.55 1.69 0.30
N GLY A 134 11.40 2.94 0.75
CA GLY A 134 10.11 3.65 0.74
C GLY A 134 9.96 4.54 -0.48
N PHE A 135 8.72 4.69 -0.95
CA PHE A 135 8.35 5.69 -1.96
C PHE A 135 7.55 6.81 -1.30
N ALA A 136 7.88 8.05 -1.70
CA ALA A 136 7.11 9.23 -1.34
C ALA A 136 6.77 9.98 -2.62
N LEU A 137 5.48 10.23 -2.83
CA LEU A 137 5.00 11.12 -3.88
C LEU A 137 4.72 12.49 -3.25
N GLU A 138 5.61 13.43 -3.50
CA GLU A 138 5.50 14.81 -3.03
C GLU A 138 5.29 15.70 -4.26
N SER A 139 4.30 16.59 -4.23
CA SER A 139 3.98 17.48 -5.34
C SER A 139 4.53 18.90 -5.19
N ASP A 140 5.29 19.17 -4.14
CA ASP A 140 5.82 20.50 -3.83
C ASP A 140 7.32 20.65 -4.19
N GLU A 141 7.79 21.88 -4.22
CA GLU A 141 9.21 22.21 -4.46
C GLU A 141 10.15 21.73 -3.34
N PHE A 142 9.59 21.29 -2.21
CA PHE A 142 10.30 20.77 -1.05
C PHE A 142 10.35 19.24 -1.01
N ALA A 143 9.89 18.57 -2.08
CA ALA A 143 9.83 17.11 -2.20
C ALA A 143 11.12 16.42 -1.75
N HIS A 144 12.28 16.94 -2.16
CA HIS A 144 13.58 16.41 -1.79
C HIS A 144 13.86 16.51 -0.27
N ILE A 145 13.53 17.66 0.34
CA ILE A 145 13.73 17.88 1.78
C ILE A 145 12.77 17.01 2.59
N ASN A 146 11.52 16.88 2.15
CA ASN A 146 10.53 16.01 2.79
C ASN A 146 10.94 14.54 2.73
N ALA A 147 11.47 14.08 1.58
CA ALA A 147 12.01 12.73 1.45
C ALA A 147 13.17 12.47 2.41
N LEU A 148 14.11 13.41 2.56
CA LEU A 148 15.22 13.26 3.52
C LEU A 148 14.76 13.20 4.98
N ARG A 149 13.69 13.91 5.34
CA ARG A 149 13.10 13.85 6.69
C ARG A 149 12.50 12.48 6.99
N LYS A 150 11.94 11.81 5.98
CA LYS A 150 11.31 10.47 6.08
C LYS A 150 12.30 9.31 6.20
N LEU A 151 13.61 9.57 6.06
CA LEU A 151 14.67 8.55 6.22
C LEU A 151 15.12 8.34 7.67
N LYS A 152 14.72 9.22 8.59
CA LYS A 152 15.10 9.17 10.01
C LYS A 152 14.12 8.34 10.82
#